data_AF-A0A7X5TZR1-F1
#
_entry.id   AF-A0A7X5TZR1-F1
#
_cell.length_a   1.000
_cell.length_b   1.000
_cell.length_c   1.000
_cell.angle_alpha   90.00
_cell.angle_beta   90.00
_cell.angle_gamma   90.00
#
_symmetry.space_group_name_H-M   'P 1'
#
loop_
_entity.id
_entity.type
_entity.pdbx_description
1 polymer ?
#
loop_
_entity_poly.entity_id
_entity_poly.type
_entity_poly.pdbx_seq_one_letter_code
_entity_poly.pdbx_strand_id
1 'polypeptide(L)'
;MRGVTVYACARIGFGMAALVAPAIVGKSMTGLGGATPAAGVFVRGMGAREVGIGLSVLGAERNRSSIRPNLLAGLITDGGDVAAIIIAWRQLPPVERALGLALAVGAGTVGAALLAVTPGSEHRPVSVPR
;
A
#
# COMPACT_ATOMS: atom_id res chain seq x y z
N MET A 1 3.36 2.68 -18.59
CA MET A 1 2.21 1.75 -18.55
C MET A 1 2.51 0.51 -17.71
N ARG A 2 3.47 -0.36 -18.07
CA ARG A 2 3.71 -1.61 -17.31
C ARG A 2 3.98 -1.44 -15.79
N GLY A 3 4.73 -0.41 -15.37
CA GLY A 3 5.09 -0.25 -13.95
C GLY A 3 3.93 0.10 -13.01
N VAL A 4 3.01 0.97 -13.45
CA VAL A 4 1.84 1.39 -12.64
C VAL A 4 0.88 0.23 -12.45
N THR A 5 0.57 -0.49 -13.54
CA THR A 5 -0.28 -1.68 -13.48
C THR A 5 0.33 -2.75 -12.58
N VAL A 6 1.64 -3.02 -12.68
CA VAL A 6 2.32 -4.00 -11.81
C VAL A 6 2.24 -3.60 -10.34
N TYR A 7 2.52 -2.33 -10.02
CA TYR A 7 2.38 -1.80 -8.66
C TYR A 7 0.96 -2.00 -8.11
N ALA A 8 -0.05 -1.65 -8.91
CA ALA A 8 -1.44 -1.77 -8.50
C ALA A 8 -1.87 -3.23 -8.30
N CYS A 9 -1.49 -4.12 -9.23
CA CYS A 9 -1.75 -5.56 -9.10
C CYS A 9 -1.05 -6.17 -7.89
N ALA A 10 0.18 -5.75 -7.58
CA ALA A 10 0.91 -6.22 -6.40
C ALA A 10 0.19 -5.83 -5.10
N ARG A 11 -0.28 -4.58 -4.99
CA ARG A 11 -1.10 -4.13 -3.84
C ARG A 11 -2.40 -4.92 -3.71
N ILE A 12 -3.12 -5.12 -4.81
CA ILE A 12 -4.35 -5.91 -4.81
C ILE A 12 -4.06 -7.34 -4.37
N GLY A 13 -3.02 -7.98 -4.93
CA GLY A 13 -2.64 -9.35 -4.58
C GLY A 13 -2.29 -9.50 -3.11
N PHE A 14 -1.45 -8.62 -2.59
CA PHE A 14 -1.09 -8.60 -1.16
C PHE A 14 -2.32 -8.33 -0.28
N GLY A 15 -3.14 -7.34 -0.64
CA GLY A 15 -4.34 -6.98 0.10
C GLY A 15 -5.38 -8.10 0.14
N MET A 16 -5.57 -8.82 -0.96
CA MET A 16 -6.42 -10.01 -1.03
C MET A 16 -5.87 -11.14 -0.16
N ALA A 17 -4.55 -11.36 -0.15
CA ALA A 17 -3.93 -12.34 0.74
C ALA A 17 -4.18 -11.97 2.22
N ALA A 18 -4.07 -10.70 2.58
CA ALA A 18 -4.35 -10.21 3.93
C ALA A 18 -5.84 -10.32 4.32
N LEU A 19 -6.76 -10.17 3.36
CA LEU A 19 -8.20 -10.34 3.57
C LEU A 19 -8.60 -11.80 3.82
N VAL A 20 -8.08 -12.70 2.97
CA VAL A 20 -8.48 -14.12 2.93
C VAL A 20 -7.69 -14.94 3.97
N ALA A 21 -6.39 -14.67 4.10
CA ALA A 21 -5.48 -15.43 4.95
C ALA A 21 -4.72 -14.53 5.97
N PRO A 22 -5.42 -13.75 6.82
CA PRO A 22 -4.78 -12.78 7.70
C PRO A 22 -3.85 -13.41 8.74
N ALA A 23 -4.12 -14.64 9.19
CA ALA A 23 -3.25 -15.31 10.15
C ALA A 23 -1.88 -15.63 9.53
N ILE A 24 -1.85 -15.99 8.24
CA ILE A 24 -0.60 -16.26 7.50
C ILE A 24 0.15 -14.96 7.27
N VAL A 25 -0.54 -13.94 6.76
CA VAL A 25 0.07 -12.62 6.48
C VAL A 25 0.57 -11.98 7.77
N GLY A 26 -0.28 -11.88 8.79
CA GLY A 26 0.09 -11.34 10.10
C GLY A 26 1.26 -12.09 10.72
N LYS A 27 1.26 -13.44 10.68
CA LYS A 27 2.40 -14.23 11.17
C LYS A 27 3.70 -13.89 10.46
N SER A 28 3.67 -13.75 9.14
CA SER A 28 4.87 -13.47 8.34
C SER A 28 5.49 -12.09 8.62
N MET A 29 4.69 -11.14 9.10
CA MET A 29 5.11 -9.76 9.35
C MET A 29 5.42 -9.46 10.82
N THR A 30 4.72 -10.11 11.75
CA THR A 30 4.84 -9.79 13.19
C THR A 30 5.00 -11.01 14.10
N GLY A 31 5.21 -12.20 13.53
CA GLY A 31 5.36 -13.45 14.25
C GLY A 31 4.04 -13.96 14.82
N LEU A 32 4.10 -14.86 15.82
CA LEU A 32 2.91 -15.55 16.34
C LEU A 32 1.80 -14.60 16.85
N GLY A 33 2.14 -13.40 17.33
CA GLY A 33 1.15 -12.39 17.73
C GLY A 33 0.23 -11.93 16.59
N GLY A 34 0.76 -11.88 15.36
CA GLY A 34 0.02 -11.55 14.15
C GLY A 34 -0.92 -12.65 13.66
N ALA A 35 -0.80 -13.87 14.18
CA ALA A 35 -1.67 -15.00 13.83
C ALA A 35 -2.97 -15.05 14.65
N THR A 36 -3.14 -14.16 15.62
CA THR A 36 -4.30 -14.17 16.52
C THR A 36 -5.57 -13.68 15.82
N PRO A 37 -6.77 -14.15 16.21
CA PRO A 37 -8.03 -13.66 15.64
C PRO A 37 -8.21 -12.15 15.78
N ALA A 38 -7.78 -11.58 16.93
CA ALA A 38 -7.84 -10.14 17.19
C ALA A 38 -6.93 -9.34 16.24
N ALA A 39 -5.68 -9.79 16.04
CA ALA A 39 -4.79 -9.19 15.05
C ALA A 39 -5.37 -9.31 13.62
N GLY A 40 -6.06 -10.42 13.34
CA GLY A 40 -6.69 -10.68 12.05
C GLY A 40 -7.72 -9.63 11.62
N VAL A 41 -8.37 -8.92 12.56
CA VAL A 41 -9.27 -7.80 12.22
C VAL A 41 -8.48 -6.65 11.58
N PHE A 42 -7.34 -6.29 12.18
CA PHE A 42 -6.47 -5.23 11.68
C PHE A 42 -5.76 -5.63 10.39
N VAL A 43 -5.31 -6.89 10.26
CA VAL A 43 -4.70 -7.40 9.02
C VAL A 43 -5.70 -7.37 7.86
N ARG A 44 -6.99 -7.67 8.10
CA ARG A 44 -8.03 -7.51 7.06
C ARG A 44 -8.28 -6.05 6.70
N GLY A 45 -8.28 -5.15 7.69
CA GLY A 45 -8.39 -3.71 7.45
C GLY A 45 -7.24 -3.17 6.59
N MET A 46 -6.01 -3.60 6.88
CA MET A 46 -4.82 -3.36 6.05
C MET A 46 -5.03 -3.92 4.64
N GLY A 47 -5.52 -5.15 4.52
CA GLY A 47 -5.78 -5.78 3.22
C GLY A 47 -6.82 -5.02 2.37
N ALA A 48 -7.92 -4.60 2.98
CA ALA A 48 -8.96 -3.81 2.32
C ALA A 48 -8.40 -2.48 1.79
N ARG A 49 -7.54 -1.82 2.56
CA ARG A 49 -6.86 -0.58 2.16
C ARG A 49 -5.96 -0.80 0.94
N GLU A 50 -5.16 -1.85 0.94
CA GLU A 50 -4.26 -2.18 -0.18
C GLU A 50 -5.04 -2.48 -1.47
N VAL A 51 -6.14 -3.23 -1.37
CA VAL A 51 -7.04 -3.46 -2.50
C VAL A 51 -7.64 -2.14 -2.99
N GLY A 52 -8.12 -1.28 -2.08
CA GLY A 52 -8.70 0.02 -2.42
C GLY A 52 -7.72 0.92 -3.19
N ILE A 53 -6.48 1.05 -2.71
CA ILE A 53 -5.43 1.85 -3.37
C ILE A 53 -5.07 1.26 -4.74
N GLY A 54 -4.89 -0.06 -4.84
CA GLY A 54 -4.57 -0.69 -6.12
C GLY A 54 -5.70 -0.52 -7.15
N LEU A 55 -6.95 -0.71 -6.74
CA LEU A 55 -8.11 -0.49 -7.61
C LEU A 55 -8.25 0.96 -8.04
N SER A 56 -8.00 1.93 -7.14
CA SER A 56 -8.09 3.35 -7.48
C SER A 56 -6.99 3.78 -8.46
N VAL A 57 -5.78 3.22 -8.34
CA VAL A 57 -4.70 3.41 -9.33
C VAL A 57 -5.09 2.85 -10.70
N LEU A 58 -5.59 1.61 -10.76
CA LEU A 58 -6.03 1.01 -12.04
C LEU A 58 -7.20 1.78 -12.66
N GLY A 59 -8.16 2.21 -11.84
CA GLY A 59 -9.30 3.00 -12.29
C GLY A 59 -8.86 4.34 -12.89
N ALA A 60 -7.96 5.06 -12.20
CA ALA A 60 -7.42 6.31 -12.70
C ALA A 60 -6.57 6.11 -13.96
N GLU A 61 -5.75 5.05 -14.05
CA GLU A 61 -4.99 4.70 -15.25
C GLU A 61 -5.93 4.43 -16.44
N ARG A 62 -6.97 3.60 -16.24
CA ARG A 62 -7.96 3.26 -17.27
C ARG A 62 -8.72 4.48 -17.77
N ASN A 63 -9.06 5.39 -16.86
CA ASN A 63 -9.79 6.62 -17.18
C ASN A 63 -8.87 7.76 -17.64
N ARG A 64 -7.57 7.51 -17.86
CA ARG A 64 -6.55 8.52 -18.21
C ARG A 64 -6.58 9.75 -17.29
N SER A 65 -6.93 9.52 -16.03
CA SER A 65 -7.00 10.52 -14.98
C SER A 65 -5.69 10.56 -14.18
N SER A 66 -5.50 11.62 -13.39
CA SER A 66 -4.30 11.74 -12.56
C SER A 66 -4.21 10.61 -11.54
N ILE A 67 -3.15 9.80 -11.61
CA ILE A 67 -2.89 8.72 -10.63
C ILE A 67 -2.14 9.24 -9.38
N ARG A 68 -1.61 10.47 -9.41
CA ARG A 68 -0.78 11.03 -8.32
C ARG A 68 -1.44 11.00 -6.94
N PRO A 69 -2.73 11.35 -6.77
CA PRO A 69 -3.37 11.31 -5.45
C PRO A 69 -3.38 9.90 -4.86
N ASN A 70 -3.57 8.89 -5.71
CA ASN A 70 -3.58 7.48 -5.31
C ASN A 70 -2.17 6.99 -4.93
N LEU A 71 -1.15 7.40 -5.68
CA LEU A 71 0.25 7.10 -5.34
C LEU A 71 0.67 7.78 -4.02
N LEU A 72 0.20 9.00 -3.75
CA LEU A 72 0.41 9.68 -2.47
C LEU A 72 -0.27 8.94 -1.31
N ALA A 73 -1.50 8.49 -1.49
CA ALA A 73 -2.19 7.66 -0.50
C ALA A 73 -1.43 6.35 -0.21
N GLY A 74 -0.89 5.71 -1.26
CA GLY A 74 0.01 4.56 -1.12
C GLY A 74 1.27 4.90 -0.32
N LEU A 75 1.94 6.01 -0.61
CA LEU A 75 3.14 6.41 0.10
C LEU A 75 2.89 6.71 1.59
N ILE A 76 1.77 7.37 1.92
CA ILE A 76 1.35 7.59 3.32
C ILE A 76 1.08 6.27 4.03
N THR A 77 0.55 5.28 3.30
CA THR A 77 0.33 3.93 3.80
C THR A 77 1.61 3.24 4.20
N ASP A 78 2.54 3.17 3.26
CA ASP A 78 3.81 2.49 3.47
C ASP A 78 4.64 3.19 4.57
N GLY A 79 4.59 4.54 4.62
CA GLY A 79 5.23 5.31 5.68
C GLY A 79 4.65 5.03 7.07
N GLY A 80 3.32 4.84 7.16
CA GLY A 80 2.66 4.42 8.39
C GLY A 80 3.12 3.04 8.87
N ASP A 81 3.26 2.09 7.94
CA ASP A 81 3.72 0.73 8.25
C ASP A 81 5.19 0.73 8.73
N VAL A 82 6.06 1.49 8.05
CA VAL A 82 7.45 1.70 8.50
C VAL A 82 7.49 2.27 9.91
N ALA A 83 6.70 3.32 10.19
CA ALA A 83 6.64 3.94 11.51
C ALA A 83 6.16 2.95 12.58
N ALA A 84 5.12 2.17 12.29
CA ALA A 84 4.59 1.15 13.20
C ALA A 84 5.64 0.09 13.54
N ILE A 85 6.40 -0.39 12.54
CA ILE A 85 7.47 -1.38 12.74
C ILE A 85 8.61 -0.81 13.58
N ILE A 86 9.03 0.43 13.33
CA ILE A 86 10.07 1.11 14.11
C ILE A 86 9.63 1.28 15.57
N ILE A 87 8.38 1.69 15.81
CA ILE A 87 7.84 1.85 17.16
C ILE A 87 7.82 0.50 17.90
N ALA A 88 7.45 -0.58 17.20
CA ALA A 88 7.39 -1.94 17.75
C ALA A 88 8.71 -2.73 17.64
N TRP A 89 9.84 -2.09 17.28
CA TRP A 89 11.04 -2.77 16.79
C TRP A 89 11.61 -3.84 17.74
N ARG A 90 11.56 -3.58 19.05
CA ARG A 90 12.10 -4.47 20.09
C ARG A 90 11.12 -5.58 20.49
N GLN A 91 9.83 -5.41 20.20
CA GLN A 91 8.77 -6.37 20.51
C GLN A 91 8.56 -7.37 19.37
N LEU A 92 9.02 -7.05 18.16
CA LEU A 92 8.91 -7.91 16.99
C LEU A 92 10.11 -8.87 16.89
N PRO A 93 9.87 -10.12 16.45
CA PRO A 93 10.97 -11.04 16.22
C PRO A 93 11.85 -10.57 15.03
N PRO A 94 13.17 -10.85 15.06
CA PRO A 94 14.13 -10.16 14.20
C PRO A 94 13.94 -10.37 12.70
N VAL A 95 13.46 -11.55 12.30
CA VAL A 95 13.24 -11.90 10.90
C VAL A 95 11.99 -11.19 10.38
N GLU A 96 10.90 -11.25 11.13
CA GLU A 96 9.60 -10.70 10.77
C GLU A 96 9.63 -9.18 10.72
N ARG A 97 10.31 -8.50 11.66
CA ARG A 97 10.48 -7.04 11.57
C ARG A 97 11.31 -6.62 10.35
N ALA A 98 12.32 -7.41 9.97
CA ALA A 98 13.12 -7.13 8.77
C ALA A 98 12.30 -7.34 7.50
N LEU A 99 11.51 -8.42 7.43
CA LEU A 99 10.60 -8.69 6.32
C LEU A 99 9.52 -7.61 6.18
N GLY A 100 8.85 -7.28 7.28
CA GLY A 100 7.84 -6.22 7.30
C GLY A 100 8.43 -4.87 6.87
N LEU A 101 9.61 -4.52 7.38
CA LEU A 101 10.27 -3.26 7.02
C LEU A 101 10.68 -3.26 5.55
N ALA A 102 11.26 -4.36 5.05
CA ALA A 102 11.66 -4.48 3.66
C ALA A 102 10.46 -4.37 2.71
N LEU A 103 9.31 -4.97 3.05
CA LEU A 103 8.08 -4.84 2.29
C LEU A 103 7.56 -3.40 2.28
N ALA A 104 7.45 -2.76 3.44
CA ALA A 104 6.93 -1.40 3.54
C ALA A 104 7.84 -0.39 2.83
N VAL A 105 9.16 -0.45 3.06
CA VAL A 105 10.13 0.41 2.38
C VAL A 105 10.17 0.12 0.88
N GLY A 106 10.12 -1.16 0.47
CA GLY A 106 10.09 -1.57 -0.92
C GLY A 106 8.86 -1.03 -1.66
N ALA A 107 7.67 -1.18 -1.08
CA ALA A 107 6.44 -0.63 -1.65
C ALA A 107 6.49 0.91 -1.73
N GLY A 108 6.97 1.56 -0.66
CA GLY A 108 7.07 3.01 -0.58
C GLY A 108 8.05 3.60 -1.59
N THR A 109 9.20 2.96 -1.78
CA THR A 109 10.19 3.39 -2.77
C THR A 109 9.67 3.25 -4.20
N VAL A 110 8.98 2.16 -4.52
CA VAL A 110 8.31 2.01 -5.84
C VAL A 110 7.22 3.06 -6.03
N GLY A 111 6.37 3.29 -5.02
CA GLY A 111 5.33 4.32 -5.06
C GLY A 111 5.88 5.73 -5.25
N ALA A 112 6.95 6.08 -4.53
CA ALA A 112 7.65 7.36 -4.66
C ALA A 112 8.31 7.53 -6.04
N ALA A 113 8.94 6.48 -6.56
CA ALA A 113 9.54 6.49 -7.90
C ALA A 113 8.47 6.72 -8.98
N LEU A 114 7.34 6.01 -8.90
CA LEU A 114 6.20 6.20 -9.80
C LEU A 114 5.63 7.62 -9.68
N LEU A 115 5.53 8.15 -8.46
CA LEU A 115 5.05 9.52 -8.22
C LEU A 115 5.99 10.57 -8.82
N ALA A 116 7.30 10.35 -8.77
CA ALA A 116 8.30 11.26 -9.34
C ALA A 116 8.21 11.34 -10.88
N VAL A 117 7.88 10.22 -11.55
CA VAL A 117 7.79 10.16 -13.02
C VAL A 117 6.38 10.40 -13.56
N THR A 118 5.36 10.47 -12.68
CA THR A 118 3.99 10.78 -13.08
C THR A 118 3.79 12.30 -13.12
N PRO A 119 3.48 12.90 -14.28
CA PRO A 119 3.24 14.34 -14.37
C PRO A 119 2.13 14.81 -13.43
N GLY A 120 2.30 16.00 -12.84
CA GLY A 120 1.20 16.71 -12.20
C GLY A 120 0.11 17.00 -13.21
N SER A 121 -1.13 16.63 -12.92
CA SER A 121 -2.26 17.12 -13.71
C SER A 121 -2.31 18.64 -13.52
N GLU A 122 -2.01 19.40 -14.58
CA GLU A 122 -2.21 20.84 -14.60
C GLU A 122 -3.67 21.14 -14.21
N HIS A 123 -3.84 22.10 -13.31
CA HIS A 123 -5.14 22.65 -12.98
C HIS A 123 -5.68 23.33 -14.24
N ARG A 124 -6.56 22.67 -15.01
CA ARG A 124 -7.31 23.35 -16.07
C ARG A 124 -8.37 24.20 -15.38
N PRO A 125 -8.31 25.54 -15.44
CA PRO A 125 -9.39 26.37 -14.94
C PRO A 125 -10.67 25.99 -15.69
N VAL A 126 -11.74 25.81 -14.94
CA VAL A 126 -13.08 25.56 -15.48
C VAL A 126 -13.42 26.74 -16.38
N SER A 127 -13.56 26.50 -17.68
CA SER A 127 -14.05 27.51 -18.62
C SER A 127 -15.50 27.80 -18.26
N VAL A 128 -15.75 28.93 -17.60
CA VAL A 128 -17.11 29.44 -17.38
C VAL A 128 -17.65 29.83 -18.77
N PRO A 129 -18.76 29.24 -19.25
CA PRO A 129 -19.38 29.70 -20.48
C PRO A 129 -19.82 31.16 -20.29
N ARG A 130 -19.41 32.02 -21.24
CA ARG A 130 -19.87 33.41 -21.32
C ARG A 130 -21.27 33.49 -21.90
#